data_AF-A0A8I7BBX1-F1
#
_entry.id   AF-A0A8I7BBX1-F1
#
_cell.length_a   1.000
_cell.length_b   1.000
_cell.length_c   1.000
_cell.angle_alpha   90.00
_cell.angle_beta   90.00
_cell.angle_gamma   90.00
#
_symmetry.space_group_name_H-M   'P 1'
#
loop_
_entity.id
_entity.type
_entity.pdbx_description
1 polymer ?
#
loop_
_entity_poly.entity_id
_entity_poly.type
_entity_poly.pdbx_seq_one_letter_code
_entity_poly.pdbx_strand_id
1 'polypeptide(L)'
;MASASTPTAVARPAGRYAVYVAAVPLRAPQGPAQALMSWGYSLSVWDLQHFMVLLRPDPARTPTQLQLQEQESWLVFDFQPRNPEDALAAFSVLSRSKIPGVVRRRRLRRIPDRKSWLVGLSDADAADAAERFSEQWPTDLVVGNHDCRDYTNGLVEVLTGQKRVLDSLRLAGRQ
;
A
#
# COMPACT_ATOMS: atom_id res chain seq x y z
N MET A 1 -11.49 -42.86 19.67
CA MET A 1 -12.10 -41.83 18.80
C MET A 1 -11.56 -40.48 19.23
N ALA A 2 -10.64 -39.89 18.46
CA ALA A 2 -10.03 -38.61 18.78
C ALA A 2 -10.98 -37.47 18.38
N SER A 3 -11.37 -36.64 19.35
CA SER A 3 -12.14 -35.42 19.09
C SER A 3 -11.22 -34.39 18.44
N ALA A 4 -11.50 -34.03 17.19
CA ALA A 4 -10.83 -32.93 16.52
C ALA A 4 -11.37 -31.61 17.10
N SER A 5 -10.49 -30.84 17.73
CA SER A 5 -10.78 -29.47 18.13
C SER A 5 -10.99 -28.61 16.89
N THR A 6 -12.20 -28.11 16.70
CA THR A 6 -12.55 -27.13 15.67
C THR A 6 -11.75 -25.85 15.94
N PRO A 7 -11.02 -25.29 14.95
CA PRO A 7 -10.35 -24.01 15.12
C PRO A 7 -11.41 -22.92 15.34
N THR A 8 -11.31 -22.22 16.45
CA THR A 8 -12.15 -21.06 16.77
C THR A 8 -11.91 -19.99 15.70
N ALA A 9 -12.88 -19.82 14.80
CA ALA A 9 -12.89 -18.71 13.86
C ALA A 9 -12.93 -17.41 14.68
N VAL A 10 -11.86 -16.62 14.61
CA VAL A 10 -11.82 -15.27 15.18
C VAL A 10 -12.97 -14.50 14.54
N ALA A 11 -13.97 -14.16 15.34
CA ALA A 11 -15.16 -13.44 14.89
C ALA A 11 -14.72 -12.08 14.34
N ARG A 12 -14.69 -11.97 13.01
CA ARG A 12 -14.34 -10.74 12.31
C ARG A 12 -15.41 -9.68 12.58
N PRO A 13 -15.00 -8.41 12.73
CA PRO A 13 -15.95 -7.33 12.89
C PRO A 13 -16.84 -7.25 11.64
N ALA A 14 -18.15 -7.35 11.85
CA ALA A 14 -19.16 -7.06 10.84
C ALA A 14 -19.20 -5.53 10.64
N GLY A 15 -18.35 -5.00 9.75
CA GLY A 15 -18.26 -3.56 9.52
C GLY A 15 -17.53 -3.24 8.22
N ARG A 16 -17.82 -2.07 7.64
CA ARG A 16 -17.11 -1.55 6.46
C ARG A 16 -15.68 -1.18 6.83
N TYR A 17 -14.79 -1.18 5.85
CA TYR A 17 -13.43 -0.64 5.99
C TYR A 17 -13.34 0.73 5.33
N ALA A 18 -12.72 1.69 6.01
CA ALA A 18 -12.28 2.92 5.39
C ALA A 18 -10.94 2.68 4.66
N VAL A 19 -10.91 3.04 3.39
CA VAL A 19 -9.76 2.86 2.50
C VAL A 19 -9.07 4.20 2.31
N TYR A 20 -7.80 4.23 2.65
CA TYR A 20 -6.94 5.39 2.50
C TYR A 20 -5.80 5.08 1.54
N VAL A 21 -5.30 6.13 0.90
CA VAL A 21 -4.02 6.10 0.20
C VAL A 21 -3.08 7.05 0.91
N ALA A 22 -1.86 6.61 1.20
CA ALA A 22 -0.80 7.48 1.70
C ALA A 22 0.38 7.50 0.75
N ALA A 23 1.10 8.62 0.75
CA ALA A 23 2.33 8.77 0.00
C ALA A 23 3.47 9.15 0.95
N VAL A 24 4.57 8.41 0.86
CA VAL A 24 5.81 8.70 1.60
C VAL A 24 6.92 9.05 0.61
N PRO A 25 7.78 10.03 0.90
CA PRO A 25 8.93 10.30 0.04
C PRO A 25 9.87 9.09 0.06
N LEU A 26 10.36 8.68 -1.11
CA LEU A 26 11.43 7.70 -1.19
C LEU A 26 12.69 8.29 -0.55
N ARG A 27 13.19 7.65 0.52
CA ARG A 27 14.48 8.03 1.10
C ARG A 27 15.58 7.52 0.18
N ALA A 28 16.44 8.42 -0.31
CA ALA A 28 17.62 8.01 -1.05
C ALA A 28 18.53 7.16 -0.15
N PRO A 29 19.16 6.08 -0.66
CA PRO A 29 20.18 5.37 0.08
C PRO A 29 21.30 6.34 0.46
N GLN A 30 21.81 6.26 1.69
CA GLN A 30 22.97 7.06 2.09
C GLN A 30 24.20 6.58 1.31
N GLY A 31 24.98 7.49 0.72
CA GLY A 31 26.21 7.17 -0.02
C GLY A 31 26.18 7.59 -1.49
N PRO A 32 27.09 7.07 -2.36
CA PRO A 32 27.22 7.51 -3.75
C PRO A 32 25.97 7.31 -4.62
N ALA A 33 25.02 6.46 -4.20
CA ALA A 33 23.69 6.34 -4.81
C ALA A 33 22.82 7.62 -4.68
N GLN A 34 23.08 8.46 -3.68
CA GLN A 34 22.45 9.79 -3.54
C GLN A 34 22.82 10.71 -4.71
N ALA A 35 24.03 10.58 -5.26
CA ALA A 35 24.48 11.36 -6.41
C ALA A 35 23.78 10.92 -7.71
N LEU A 36 23.42 9.63 -7.86
CA LEU A 36 22.62 9.16 -9.00
C LEU A 36 21.16 9.60 -8.93
N MET A 37 20.56 9.59 -7.72
CA MET A 37 19.26 10.24 -7.49
C MET A 37 19.29 11.75 -7.81
N SER A 38 20.46 12.40 -7.70
CA SER A 38 20.61 13.81 -8.04
C SER A 38 20.58 14.15 -9.54
N TRP A 39 20.59 13.15 -10.42
CA TRP A 39 20.28 13.31 -11.85
C TRP A 39 18.80 13.10 -12.16
N GLY A 40 18.04 12.51 -11.22
CA GLY A 40 16.59 12.35 -11.28
C GLY A 40 15.79 13.61 -10.93
N TYR A 41 16.44 14.75 -10.60
CA TYR A 41 15.77 16.04 -10.33
C TYR A 41 14.99 16.61 -11.54
N SER A 42 15.06 15.96 -12.72
CA SER A 42 14.14 16.24 -13.83
C SER A 42 12.77 15.54 -13.70
N LEU A 43 12.55 14.72 -12.67
CA LEU A 43 11.26 14.08 -12.35
C LEU A 43 10.56 14.86 -11.23
N SER A 44 9.24 15.02 -11.29
CA SER A 44 8.50 15.83 -10.32
C SER A 44 8.56 15.20 -8.91
N VAL A 45 8.43 15.98 -7.83
CA VAL A 45 8.39 15.47 -6.44
C VAL A 45 7.27 14.44 -6.20
N TRP A 46 6.26 14.40 -7.09
CA TRP A 46 5.23 13.36 -7.13
C TRP A 46 5.77 12.02 -7.65
N ASP A 47 6.72 12.06 -8.57
CA ASP A 47 7.34 10.89 -9.20
C ASP A 47 8.40 10.23 -8.30
N LEU A 48 8.74 10.83 -7.16
CA LEU A 48 9.64 10.29 -6.13
C LEU A 48 8.89 9.84 -4.86
N GLN A 49 7.57 9.65 -4.95
CA GLN A 49 6.75 9.15 -3.85
C GLN A 49 6.49 7.66 -3.98
N HIS A 50 6.56 6.98 -2.83
CA HIS A 50 6.06 5.63 -2.64
C HIS A 50 4.62 5.70 -2.15
N PHE A 51 3.72 5.01 -2.84
CA PHE A 51 2.30 4.97 -2.50
C PHE A 51 1.95 3.66 -1.81
N MET A 52 1.05 3.74 -0.83
CA MET A 52 0.54 2.59 -0.09
C MET A 52 -0.95 2.74 0.19
N VAL A 53 -1.64 1.61 0.28
CA VAL A 53 -3.05 1.54 0.66
C VAL A 53 -3.16 1.17 2.13
N LEU A 54 -4.04 1.86 2.85
CA LEU A 54 -4.27 1.65 4.27
C LEU A 54 -5.74 1.35 4.51
N LEU A 55 -6.01 0.27 5.21
CA LEU A 55 -7.35 -0.14 5.61
C LEU A 55 -7.49 0.07 7.12
N ARG A 56 -8.59 0.71 7.48
CA ARG A 56 -9.03 0.86 8.87
C ARG A 56 -10.45 0.36 9.00
N PRO A 57 -10.76 -0.54 9.95
CA PRO A 57 -12.14 -0.86 10.28
C PRO A 57 -12.91 0.41 10.63
N ASP A 58 -14.12 0.58 10.11
CA ASP A 58 -14.93 1.77 10.36
C ASP A 58 -15.22 1.90 11.88
N PRO A 59 -14.72 2.97 12.54
CA PRO A 59 -14.93 3.16 13.98
C PRO A 59 -16.39 3.49 14.32
N ALA A 60 -17.20 3.91 13.35
CA ALA A 60 -18.59 4.32 13.60
C ALA A 60 -19.57 3.16 13.81
N ARG A 61 -19.16 1.89 13.57
CA ARG A 61 -20.07 0.73 13.60
C ARG A 61 -19.60 -0.46 14.44
N THR A 62 -18.62 -0.29 15.32
CA THR A 62 -17.96 -1.39 16.04
C THR A 62 -18.10 -1.23 17.55
N PRO A 63 -19.12 -1.82 18.19
CA PRO A 63 -19.20 -1.90 19.64
C PRO A 63 -18.82 -3.31 20.09
N THR A 64 -17.56 -3.53 20.52
CA THR A 64 -17.22 -4.54 21.56
C THR A 64 -15.80 -4.31 22.08
N GLN A 65 -15.63 -4.39 23.40
CA GLN A 65 -14.38 -4.06 24.13
C GLN A 65 -13.14 -4.86 23.69
N LEU A 66 -13.32 -6.08 23.18
CA LEU A 66 -12.25 -6.95 22.65
C LEU A 66 -11.76 -6.52 21.24
N GLN A 67 -12.59 -5.81 20.46
CA GLN A 67 -12.23 -5.32 19.12
C GLN A 67 -11.49 -3.98 19.16
N LEU A 68 -11.67 -3.19 20.24
CA LEU A 68 -10.98 -1.90 20.44
C LEU A 68 -9.45 -2.04 20.43
N GLN A 69 -8.91 -3.18 20.87
CA GLN A 69 -7.47 -3.40 20.96
C GLN A 69 -6.81 -3.76 19.61
N GLU A 70 -7.55 -4.36 18.67
CA GLU A 70 -7.08 -4.57 17.29
C GLU A 70 -7.39 -3.39 16.36
N GLN A 71 -8.41 -2.58 16.68
CA GLN A 71 -8.85 -1.39 15.93
C GLN A 71 -7.85 -0.24 15.87
N GLU A 72 -6.84 -0.23 16.75
CA GLU A 72 -5.79 0.79 16.71
C GLU A 72 -4.72 0.51 15.64
N SER A 73 -4.82 -0.62 14.93
CA SER A 73 -3.87 -0.97 13.88
C SER A 73 -4.46 -0.82 12.48
N TRP A 74 -3.76 -0.06 11.65
CA TRP A 74 -4.00 0.10 10.24
C TRP A 74 -3.36 -1.06 9.49
N LEU A 75 -4.10 -1.71 8.60
CA LEU A 75 -3.53 -2.67 7.67
C LEU A 75 -2.97 -1.91 6.48
N VAL A 76 -1.69 -2.09 6.20
CA VAL A 76 -0.98 -1.37 5.14
C VAL A 76 -0.49 -2.35 4.10
N PHE A 77 -0.75 -2.01 2.85
CA PHE A 77 -0.39 -2.77 1.67
C PHE A 77 0.42 -1.90 0.73
N ASP A 78 1.60 -2.38 0.34
CA ASP A 78 2.46 -1.66 -0.59
C ASP A 78 3.35 -2.59 -1.41
N PHE A 79 3.69 -2.15 -2.63
CA PHE A 79 4.55 -2.88 -3.55
C PHE A 79 5.87 -2.14 -3.72
N GLN A 80 6.98 -2.78 -3.36
CA GLN A 80 8.31 -2.17 -3.35
C GLN A 80 9.37 -3.10 -3.92
N PRO A 81 10.53 -2.59 -4.35
CA PRO A 81 11.67 -3.44 -4.65
C PRO A 81 12.00 -4.34 -3.46
N ARG A 82 12.39 -5.59 -3.74
CA ARG A 82 12.83 -6.52 -2.69
C ARG A 82 14.03 -5.98 -1.93
N ASN A 83 14.99 -5.40 -2.66
CA ASN A 83 16.20 -4.76 -2.14
C ASN A 83 16.27 -3.31 -2.65
N PRO A 84 15.81 -2.32 -1.87
CA PRO A 84 15.76 -0.92 -2.32
C PRO A 84 17.14 -0.24 -2.41
N GLU A 85 18.17 -0.80 -1.75
CA GLU A 85 19.53 -0.23 -1.70
C GLU A 85 20.49 -0.84 -2.74
N ASP A 86 20.01 -1.78 -3.55
CA ASP A 86 20.83 -2.45 -4.55
C ASP A 86 21.16 -1.51 -5.73
N ALA A 87 22.44 -1.39 -6.09
CA ALA A 87 22.90 -0.61 -7.24
C ALA A 87 22.25 -1.07 -8.56
N LEU A 88 21.86 -2.35 -8.64
CA LEU A 88 21.11 -2.88 -9.78
C LEU A 88 19.71 -2.27 -9.89
N ALA A 89 19.07 -1.93 -8.77
CA ALA A 89 17.77 -1.27 -8.77
C ALA A 89 17.89 0.16 -9.31
N ALA A 90 18.96 0.87 -8.96
CA ALA A 90 19.24 2.22 -9.46
C ALA A 90 19.51 2.23 -10.98
N PHE A 91 20.29 1.27 -11.51
CA PHE A 91 20.50 1.12 -12.96
C PHE A 91 19.21 0.68 -13.68
N SER A 92 18.43 -0.23 -13.09
CA SER A 92 17.20 -0.74 -13.68
C SER A 92 16.09 0.31 -13.80
N VAL A 93 16.06 1.31 -12.90
CA VAL A 93 15.18 2.48 -13.02
C VAL A 93 15.47 3.23 -14.32
N LEU A 94 16.75 3.38 -14.68
CA LEU A 94 17.16 4.09 -15.89
C LEU A 94 16.90 3.26 -17.16
N SER A 95 17.08 1.93 -17.09
CA SER A 95 16.88 1.03 -18.23
C SER A 95 15.46 0.45 -18.36
N ARG A 96 14.53 0.81 -17.45
CA ARG A 96 13.18 0.21 -17.32
C ARG A 96 13.20 -1.31 -17.30
N SER A 97 14.26 -1.89 -16.75
CA SER A 97 14.42 -3.33 -16.66
C SER A 97 13.59 -3.89 -15.52
N LYS A 98 13.15 -5.15 -15.67
CA LYS A 98 12.46 -5.89 -14.61
C LYS A 98 13.39 -6.12 -13.43
N ILE A 99 12.92 -5.83 -12.22
CA ILE A 99 13.60 -6.17 -10.97
C ILE A 99 12.67 -6.95 -10.03
N PRO A 100 13.23 -7.76 -9.12
CA PRO A 100 12.42 -8.43 -8.10
C PRO A 100 11.72 -7.41 -7.18
N GLY A 101 10.40 -7.40 -7.22
CA GLY A 101 9.54 -6.69 -6.28
C GLY A 101 9.01 -7.59 -5.18
N VAL A 102 8.35 -6.99 -4.20
CA VAL A 102 7.63 -7.67 -3.13
C VAL A 102 6.42 -6.85 -2.72
N VAL A 103 5.27 -7.50 -2.60
CA VAL A 103 4.10 -6.91 -1.95
C VAL A 103 4.21 -7.16 -0.46
N ARG A 104 4.11 -6.11 0.35
CA ARG A 104 4.22 -6.19 1.80
C ARG A 104 2.88 -5.87 2.42
N ARG A 105 2.49 -6.70 3.40
CA ARG A 105 1.42 -6.43 4.34
C ARG A 105 2.01 -6.09 5.71
N ARG A 106 1.60 -4.98 6.30
CA ARG A 106 2.09 -4.52 7.61
C ARG A 106 0.94 -4.00 8.46
N ARG A 107 1.10 -4.03 9.79
CA ARG A 107 0.22 -3.35 10.74
C ARG A 107 0.93 -2.09 11.25
N LEU A 108 0.32 -0.92 11.10
CA LEU A 108 0.84 0.34 11.64
C LEU A 108 -0.11 0.87 12.73
N ARG A 109 0.44 1.41 13.83
CA ARG A 109 -0.37 2.11 14.84
C ARG A 109 -0.76 3.53 14.40
N ARG A 110 0.09 4.16 13.60
CA ARG A 110 -0.14 5.50 13.05
C ARG A 110 0.28 5.52 11.59
N ILE A 111 -0.49 6.23 10.78
CA ILE A 111 -0.23 6.43 9.36
C ILE A 111 0.57 7.72 9.15
N PRO A 112 1.18 7.94 7.98
CA PRO A 112 1.83 9.21 7.68
C PRO A 112 0.85 10.38 7.86
N ASP A 113 1.14 11.29 8.78
CA ASP A 113 0.26 12.43 9.10
C ASP A 113 0.18 13.46 7.94
N ARG A 114 1.12 13.40 6.99
CA ARG A 114 1.16 14.25 5.79
C ARG A 114 0.98 13.36 4.55
N LYS A 115 0.15 13.78 3.60
CA LYS A 115 -0.14 13.08 2.34
C LYS A 115 -0.86 11.72 2.52
N SER A 116 -1.90 11.73 3.36
CA SER A 116 -2.84 10.61 3.49
C SER A 116 -4.24 11.10 3.13
N TRP A 117 -4.94 10.36 2.28
CA TRP A 117 -6.24 10.74 1.75
C TRP A 117 -7.24 9.60 1.94
N LEU A 118 -8.44 9.91 2.45
CA LEU A 118 -9.56 8.99 2.44
C LEU A 118 -10.08 8.88 1.00
N VAL A 119 -10.11 7.67 0.47
CA VAL A 119 -10.54 7.39 -0.90
C VAL A 119 -11.99 6.93 -0.92
N GLY A 120 -12.37 6.09 0.03
CA GLY A 120 -13.73 5.57 0.10
C GLY A 120 -13.95 4.55 1.20
N LEU A 121 -15.11 3.91 1.15
CA LEU A 121 -15.47 2.79 2.01
C LEU A 121 -15.49 1.51 1.18
N SER A 122 -15.08 0.42 1.81
CA SER A 122 -15.13 -0.94 1.28
C SER A 122 -15.94 -1.83 2.23
N ASP A 123 -16.39 -2.97 1.73
CA ASP A 123 -17.21 -3.91 2.51
C ASP A 123 -16.40 -4.66 3.57
N ALA A 124 -17.07 -5.50 4.36
CA ALA A 124 -16.46 -6.19 5.51
C ALA A 124 -15.37 -7.21 5.13
N ASP A 125 -15.26 -7.57 3.85
CA ASP A 125 -14.24 -8.47 3.32
C ASP A 125 -13.03 -7.74 2.71
N ALA A 126 -12.93 -6.42 2.85
CA ALA A 126 -11.85 -5.60 2.30
C ALA A 126 -10.44 -6.13 2.63
N ALA A 127 -10.23 -6.60 3.86
CA ALA A 127 -8.94 -7.16 4.27
C ALA A 127 -8.58 -8.44 3.49
N ASP A 128 -9.55 -9.34 3.27
CA ASP A 128 -9.32 -10.58 2.49
C ASP A 128 -9.21 -10.29 1.00
N ALA A 129 -10.00 -9.33 0.51
CA ALA A 129 -9.94 -8.89 -0.88
C ALA A 129 -8.54 -8.32 -1.18
N ALA A 130 -8.01 -7.50 -0.27
CA ALA A 130 -6.67 -6.97 -0.37
C ALA A 130 -5.59 -8.05 -0.30
N GLU A 131 -5.73 -9.04 0.59
CA GLU A 131 -4.79 -10.16 0.71
C GLU A 131 -4.79 -11.03 -0.56
N ARG A 132 -5.96 -11.44 -1.05
CA ARG A 132 -6.11 -12.22 -2.30
C ARG A 132 -5.54 -11.47 -3.51
N PHE A 133 -5.82 -10.18 -3.62
CA PHE A 133 -5.24 -9.35 -4.69
C PHE A 133 -3.72 -9.30 -4.59
N SER A 134 -3.19 -9.13 -3.38
CA SER A 134 -1.75 -9.04 -3.12
C SER A 134 -1.00 -10.33 -3.43
N GLU A 135 -1.60 -11.48 -3.11
CA GLU A 135 -1.03 -12.81 -3.39
C GLU A 135 -0.94 -13.10 -4.89
N GLN A 136 -1.88 -12.57 -5.68
CA GLN A 136 -1.94 -12.77 -7.14
C GLN A 136 -1.15 -11.72 -7.92
N TRP A 137 -0.64 -10.68 -7.25
CA TRP A 137 0.06 -9.58 -7.91
C TRP A 137 1.41 -10.04 -8.49
N PRO A 138 1.67 -9.84 -9.80
CA PRO A 138 2.97 -10.14 -10.39
C PRO A 138 4.09 -9.36 -9.68
N THR A 139 5.18 -10.02 -9.32
CA THR A 139 6.27 -9.41 -8.53
C THR A 139 7.44 -8.92 -9.39
N ASP A 140 7.35 -9.03 -10.72
CA ASP A 140 8.27 -8.38 -11.66
C ASP A 140 8.05 -6.86 -11.65
N LEU A 141 8.79 -6.13 -10.81
CA LEU A 141 8.65 -4.69 -10.70
C LEU A 141 9.32 -4.00 -11.89
N VAL A 142 8.59 -3.07 -12.52
CA VAL A 142 9.10 -2.20 -13.59
C VAL A 142 8.71 -0.77 -13.27
N VAL A 143 9.69 0.08 -12.99
CA VAL A 143 9.43 1.48 -12.61
C VAL A 143 8.70 2.22 -13.75
N GLY A 144 7.56 2.83 -13.43
CA GLY A 144 6.70 3.56 -14.36
C GLY A 144 5.75 2.69 -15.20
N ASN A 145 5.73 1.37 -15.03
CA ASN A 145 4.85 0.46 -15.79
C ASN A 145 4.19 -0.63 -14.94
N HIS A 146 4.90 -1.11 -13.91
CA HIS A 146 4.41 -2.07 -12.93
C HIS A 146 5.10 -1.79 -11.60
N ASP A 147 4.70 -0.70 -10.95
CA ASP A 147 5.30 -0.22 -9.70
C ASP A 147 4.26 0.01 -8.59
N CYS A 148 4.68 0.66 -7.49
CA CYS A 148 3.82 0.97 -6.34
C CYS A 148 2.52 1.72 -6.72
N ARG A 149 2.54 2.50 -7.80
CA ARG A 149 1.40 3.29 -8.30
C ARG A 149 0.36 2.41 -8.94
N ASP A 150 0.79 1.49 -9.81
CA ASP A 150 -0.08 0.53 -10.48
C ASP A 150 -0.72 -0.40 -9.45
N TYR A 151 0.06 -0.88 -8.50
CA TYR A 151 -0.44 -1.67 -7.38
C TYR A 151 -1.48 -0.89 -6.56
N THR A 152 -1.20 0.36 -6.20
CA THR A 152 -2.11 1.20 -5.43
C THR A 152 -3.41 1.46 -6.18
N ASN A 153 -3.34 1.81 -7.46
CA ASN A 153 -4.52 2.02 -8.30
C ASN A 153 -5.36 0.74 -8.42
N GLY A 154 -4.73 -0.40 -8.70
CA GLY A 154 -5.43 -1.69 -8.85
C GLY A 154 -6.08 -2.16 -7.54
N LEU A 155 -5.38 -2.03 -6.42
CA LEU A 155 -5.93 -2.41 -5.13
C LEU A 155 -7.11 -1.52 -4.73
N VAL A 156 -7.00 -0.20 -4.93
CA VAL A 156 -8.11 0.72 -4.66
C VAL A 156 -9.31 0.44 -5.56
N GLU A 157 -9.08 0.11 -6.84
CA GLU A 157 -10.15 -0.24 -7.77
C GLU A 157 -10.90 -1.50 -7.30
N VAL A 158 -10.18 -2.54 -6.87
CA VAL A 158 -10.81 -3.76 -6.32
C VAL A 158 -11.61 -3.46 -5.05
N LEU A 159 -11.12 -2.59 -4.18
CA LEU A 159 -11.74 -2.34 -2.87
C LEU A 159 -12.89 -1.33 -2.91
N THR A 160 -12.86 -0.36 -3.82
CA THR A 160 -13.77 0.80 -3.81
C THR A 160 -14.45 1.05 -5.15
N GLY A 161 -14.03 0.36 -6.22
CA GLY A 161 -14.44 0.64 -7.60
C GLY A 161 -13.84 1.90 -8.22
N GLN A 162 -13.05 2.68 -7.48
CA GLN A 162 -12.45 3.91 -8.01
C GLN A 162 -11.21 3.59 -8.86
N LYS A 163 -11.23 4.08 -10.10
CA LYS A 163 -10.13 3.93 -11.04
C LYS A 163 -9.20 5.13 -11.01
N ARG A 164 -7.92 4.90 -11.27
CA ARG A 164 -6.90 5.97 -11.42
C ARG A 164 -6.87 6.95 -10.25
N VAL A 165 -7.04 6.45 -9.03
CA VAL A 165 -7.13 7.26 -7.81
C VAL A 165 -5.94 8.21 -7.66
N LEU A 166 -4.73 7.79 -8.05
CA LEU A 166 -3.55 8.63 -7.93
C LEU A 166 -3.57 9.85 -8.86
N ASP A 167 -4.22 9.76 -10.03
CA ASP A 167 -4.41 10.90 -10.92
C ASP A 167 -5.36 11.92 -10.26
N SER A 168 -6.47 11.44 -9.69
CA SER A 168 -7.43 12.26 -8.95
C SER A 168 -6.78 12.96 -7.74
N LEU A 169 -5.98 12.23 -6.96
CA LEU A 169 -5.25 12.78 -5.80
C LEU A 169 -4.19 13.81 -6.23
N ARG A 170 -3.51 13.59 -7.36
CA ARG A 170 -2.55 14.55 -7.93
C ARG A 170 -3.22 15.85 -8.35
N LEU A 171 -4.44 15.79 -8.90
CA LEU A 171 -5.21 16.96 -9.26
C LEU A 171 -5.74 17.70 -8.02
N ALA A 172 -6.22 16.96 -7.01
CA ALA A 172 -6.71 17.54 -5.76
C ALA A 172 -5.60 18.24 -4.95
N GLY A 173 -4.37 17.74 -4.99
CA GLY A 173 -3.22 18.35 -4.30
C GLY A 173 -2.55 19.52 -5.04
N ARG A 174 -3.06 19.92 -6.21
CA ARG A 174 -2.60 21.10 -6.97
C ARG A 174 -3.50 22.34 -6.80
N GLN A 175 -4.60 22.21 -6.07
CA GLN A 175 -5.45 23.32 -5.64
C GLN A 175 -4.96 23.88 -4.30
#